data_AF-A0A1F3LW63-F1
#
_entry.id   AF-A0A1F3LW63-F1
#
_cell.length_a   1.000
_cell.length_b   1.000
_cell.length_c   1.000
_cell.angle_alpha   90.00
_cell.angle_beta   90.00
_cell.angle_gamma   90.00
#
_symmetry.space_group_name_H-M   'P 1'
#
loop_
_entity.id
_entity.type
_entity.pdbx_description
1 polymer ?
#
loop_
_entity_poly.entity_id
_entity_poly.type
_entity_poly.pdbx_seq_one_letter_code
_entity_poly.pdbx_strand_id
1 'polypeptide(L)'
;MRALIIFAVFALILSCSSTKKLPESPEESNAQDSTQYEMIVMEPGFEVWFATNSKPDWYHSQDYYESWNRQYTHAWNAKINSFPYGHLLNNPINYEDDIDYGLEINHKLFYYFQYVERVLRIPILRDGPRYVTGF
;
A
#
# COMPACT_ATOMS: atom_id res chain seq x y z
N MET A 1 22.37 63.62 -17.48
CA MET A 1 21.31 62.58 -17.54
C MET A 1 21.32 61.73 -18.83
N ARG A 2 21.87 62.20 -19.96
CA ARG A 2 22.06 61.34 -21.16
C ARG A 2 23.27 60.40 -21.09
N ALA A 3 24.35 60.80 -20.41
CA ALA A 3 25.56 59.98 -20.24
C ALA A 3 25.37 58.78 -19.30
N LEU A 4 24.39 58.83 -18.38
CA LEU A 4 24.08 57.72 -17.46
C LEU A 4 23.34 56.58 -18.17
N ILE A 5 22.63 56.86 -19.27
CA ILE A 5 21.93 55.83 -20.05
C ILE A 5 22.93 55.02 -20.90
N ILE A 6 24.02 55.65 -21.38
CA ILE A 6 25.03 54.98 -22.20
C ILE A 6 25.82 53.94 -21.38
N PHE A 7 26.09 54.21 -20.10
CA PHE A 7 26.78 53.26 -19.23
C PHE A 7 25.90 52.05 -18.85
N ALA A 8 24.58 52.22 -18.79
CA ALA A 8 23.63 51.14 -18.51
C ALA A 8 23.47 50.16 -19.68
N VAL A 9 23.67 50.61 -20.94
CA VAL A 9 23.58 49.73 -22.12
C VAL A 9 24.84 48.87 -22.30
N PHE A 10 26.00 49.32 -21.80
CA PHE A 10 27.25 48.55 -21.90
C PHE A 10 27.35 47.40 -20.87
N ALA A 11 26.51 47.41 -19.83
CA ALA A 11 26.48 46.35 -18.81
C ALA A 11 25.73 45.07 -19.23
N LEU A 12 25.04 45.08 -20.38
CA LEU A 12 24.22 43.95 -20.85
C LEU A 12 24.98 42.87 -21.63
N ILE A 13 26.28 43.04 -21.88
CA ILE A 13 27.11 42.08 -22.64
C ILE A 13 28.01 41.18 -21.77
N LEU A 14 27.81 41.15 -20.45
CA LEU A 14 28.53 40.26 -19.53
C LEU A 14 27.69 39.11 -18.95
N SER A 15 26.68 38.62 -19.68
CA SER A 15 26.08 37.32 -19.37
C SER A 15 26.85 36.22 -20.11
N CYS A 16 28.01 35.83 -19.58
CA CYS A 16 28.68 34.58 -19.91
C CYS A 16 28.40 33.59 -18.78
N SER A 17 27.35 32.77 -18.93
CA SER A 17 27.08 31.67 -18.02
C SER A 17 27.73 30.41 -18.58
N SER A 18 28.80 29.98 -17.92
CA SER A 18 29.59 28.78 -18.20
C SER A 18 28.72 27.52 -18.17
N THR A 19 28.73 26.73 -19.25
CA THR A 19 28.17 25.37 -19.24
C THR A 19 29.03 24.50 -18.32
N LYS A 20 28.56 24.28 -17.09
CA LYS A 20 29.15 23.27 -16.21
C LYS A 20 28.91 21.92 -16.86
N LYS A 21 29.97 21.29 -17.40
CA LYS A 21 29.93 19.87 -17.77
C LYS A 21 29.61 19.10 -16.49
N LEU A 22 28.46 18.46 -16.49
CA LEU A 22 28.06 17.49 -15.48
C LEU A 22 29.09 16.35 -15.52
N PRO A 23 29.60 15.87 -14.38
CA PRO A 23 30.39 14.64 -14.39
C PRO A 23 29.49 13.52 -14.90
N GLU A 24 29.94 12.86 -15.96
CA GLU A 24 29.44 11.55 -16.38
C GLU A 24 29.61 10.62 -15.19
N SER A 25 28.52 10.35 -14.49
CA SER A 25 28.50 9.32 -13.44
C SER A 25 28.63 7.99 -14.15
N PRO A 26 29.64 7.17 -13.81
CA PRO A 26 29.66 5.80 -14.26
C PRO A 26 28.54 5.03 -13.55
N GLU A 27 27.98 4.10 -14.31
CA GLU A 27 27.16 2.99 -13.85
C GLU A 27 25.75 3.36 -13.37
N GLU A 28 24.85 3.20 -14.34
CA GLU A 28 23.49 2.70 -14.18
C GLU A 28 23.45 1.60 -13.09
N SER A 29 23.34 2.04 -11.83
CA SER A 29 22.79 1.19 -10.79
C SER A 29 21.41 0.79 -11.31
N ASN A 30 21.22 -0.49 -11.61
CA ASN A 30 19.90 -1.09 -11.66
C ASN A 30 19.26 -0.86 -10.28
N ALA A 31 18.70 0.34 -10.08
CA ALA A 31 17.74 0.61 -9.04
C ALA A 31 16.55 -0.23 -9.44
N GLN A 32 16.50 -1.45 -8.90
CA GLN A 32 15.37 -2.33 -9.01
C GLN A 32 14.18 -1.52 -8.50
N ASP A 33 13.37 -1.02 -9.44
CA ASP A 33 12.20 -0.21 -9.16
C ASP A 33 11.34 -1.00 -8.18
N SER A 34 11.29 -0.55 -6.93
CA SER A 34 10.56 -1.28 -5.89
C SER A 34 9.09 -1.26 -6.31
N THR A 35 8.53 -2.43 -6.60
CA THR A 35 7.13 -2.52 -6.97
C THR A 35 6.28 -2.11 -5.76
N GLN A 36 5.53 -1.01 -5.91
CA GLN A 36 4.60 -0.53 -4.89
C GLN A 36 3.23 -1.16 -5.16
N TYR A 37 2.67 -1.85 -4.17
CA TYR A 37 1.36 -2.46 -4.26
C TYR A 37 0.31 -1.57 -3.59
N GLU A 38 -0.93 -1.64 -4.08
CA GLU A 38 -2.05 -0.93 -3.47
C GLU A 38 -3.22 -1.90 -3.24
N MET A 39 -3.80 -1.83 -2.04
CA MET A 39 -5.02 -2.56 -1.71
C MET A 39 -6.24 -1.68 -1.97
N ILE A 40 -7.06 -2.07 -2.94
CA ILE A 40 -8.34 -1.43 -3.26
C ILE A 40 -9.47 -2.22 -2.59
N VAL A 41 -10.24 -1.54 -1.74
CA VAL A 41 -11.40 -2.13 -1.05
C VAL A 41 -12.68 -1.45 -1.55
N MET A 42 -13.67 -2.25 -1.93
CA MET A 42 -14.89 -1.75 -2.58
C MET A 42 -16.03 -1.56 -1.57
N GLU A 43 -15.87 -2.05 -0.34
CA GLU A 43 -16.83 -2.00 0.74
C GLU A 43 -16.81 -0.61 1.40
N PRO A 44 -17.87 0.19 1.23
CA PRO A 44 -17.87 1.58 1.69
C PRO A 44 -17.77 1.73 3.23
N GLY A 45 -18.08 0.67 3.98
CA GLY A 45 -17.98 0.65 5.44
C GLY A 45 -16.61 0.24 5.98
N PHE A 46 -15.73 -0.30 5.14
CA PHE A 46 -14.47 -0.88 5.61
C PHE A 46 -13.52 0.18 6.16
N GLU A 47 -13.25 1.26 5.43
CA GLU A 47 -12.27 2.27 5.84
C GLU A 47 -12.64 2.94 7.17
N VAL A 48 -13.93 3.24 7.36
CA VAL A 48 -14.44 3.82 8.62
C VAL A 48 -14.26 2.83 9.77
N TRP A 49 -14.65 1.57 9.58
CA TRP A 49 -14.50 0.54 10.60
C TRP A 49 -13.03 0.26 10.92
N PHE A 50 -12.18 0.19 9.90
CA PHE A 50 -10.74 -0.02 10.06
C PHE A 50 -10.11 1.08 10.90
N ALA A 51 -10.45 2.34 10.65
CA ALA A 51 -9.93 3.48 11.42
C ALA A 51 -10.30 3.43 12.91
N THR A 52 -11.45 2.85 13.28
CA THR A 52 -11.91 2.79 14.68
C THR A 52 -11.62 1.47 15.39
N ASN A 53 -11.38 0.40 14.63
CA ASN A 53 -11.28 -0.96 15.17
C ASN A 53 -9.91 -1.61 14.99
N SER A 54 -9.06 -1.05 14.13
CA SER A 54 -7.69 -1.55 13.98
C SER A 54 -6.81 -1.19 15.17
N LYS A 55 -5.87 -2.08 15.45
CA LYS A 55 -4.69 -1.74 16.23
C LYS A 55 -3.69 -1.03 15.31
N PRO A 56 -2.70 -0.31 15.86
CA PRO A 56 -1.57 0.13 15.05
C PRO A 56 -0.98 -1.06 14.29
N ASP A 57 -0.49 -0.82 13.08
CA ASP A 57 0.09 -1.83 12.20
C ASP A 57 1.18 -2.67 12.90
N TRP A 58 2.08 -2.03 13.64
CA TRP A 58 3.16 -2.66 14.40
C TRP A 58 2.71 -3.49 15.63
N TYR A 59 1.41 -3.55 15.94
CA TYR A 59 0.90 -4.33 17.08
C TYR A 59 1.19 -5.83 16.94
N HIS A 60 1.27 -6.35 15.71
CA HIS A 60 1.76 -7.68 15.39
C HIS A 60 2.89 -7.61 14.37
N SER A 61 3.71 -8.66 14.29
CA SER A 61 4.78 -8.75 13.29
C SER A 61 4.23 -8.92 11.88
N GLN A 62 5.05 -8.60 10.88
CA GLN A 62 4.74 -8.88 9.48
C GLN A 62 4.43 -10.37 9.27
N ASP A 63 5.29 -11.27 9.75
CA ASP A 63 5.08 -12.73 9.69
C ASP A 63 3.72 -13.18 10.24
N TYR A 64 3.22 -12.51 11.29
CA TYR A 64 1.91 -12.81 11.86
C TYR A 64 0.80 -12.49 10.85
N TYR A 65 0.81 -11.28 10.27
CA TYR A 65 -0.20 -10.88 9.30
C TYR A 65 -0.11 -11.71 8.03
N GLU A 66 1.08 -11.94 7.49
CA GLU A 66 1.26 -12.77 6.30
C GLU A 66 0.75 -14.20 6.53
N SER A 67 1.07 -14.80 7.68
CA SER A 67 0.60 -16.15 8.02
C SER A 67 -0.92 -16.25 8.07
N TRP A 68 -1.61 -15.22 8.56
CA TRP A 68 -3.07 -15.18 8.55
C TRP A 68 -3.62 -14.86 7.16
N ASN A 69 -3.04 -13.91 6.44
CA ASN A 69 -3.48 -13.50 5.12
C ASN A 69 -3.41 -14.66 4.13
N ARG A 70 -2.37 -15.49 4.18
CA ARG A 70 -2.29 -16.72 3.38
C ARG A 70 -3.46 -17.66 3.64
N GLN A 71 -3.75 -17.93 4.91
CA GLN A 71 -4.86 -18.81 5.31
C GLN A 71 -6.22 -18.24 4.89
N TYR A 72 -6.44 -16.95 5.12
CA TYR A 72 -7.68 -16.27 4.77
C TYR A 72 -7.88 -16.17 3.27
N THR A 73 -6.86 -15.79 2.50
CA THR A 73 -6.94 -15.70 1.03
C THR A 73 -7.26 -17.06 0.42
N HIS A 74 -6.58 -18.13 0.87
CA HIS A 74 -6.90 -19.49 0.41
C HIS A 74 -8.36 -19.86 0.72
N ALA A 75 -8.84 -19.61 1.93
CA ALA A 75 -10.20 -19.91 2.33
C ALA A 75 -11.25 -19.04 1.60
N TRP A 76 -10.96 -17.76 1.40
CA TRP A 76 -11.78 -16.83 0.62
C TRP A 76 -11.94 -17.32 -0.82
N ASN A 77 -10.82 -17.59 -1.50
CA ASN A 77 -10.79 -18.03 -2.89
C ASN A 77 -11.53 -19.37 -3.09
N ALA A 78 -11.40 -20.30 -2.13
CA ALA A 78 -12.16 -21.55 -2.14
C ALA A 78 -13.68 -21.33 -1.98
N LYS A 79 -14.07 -20.30 -1.22
CA LYS A 79 -15.47 -20.03 -0.86
C LYS A 79 -16.26 -19.29 -1.94
N ILE A 80 -15.60 -18.51 -2.80
CA ILE A 80 -16.25 -17.77 -3.92
C ILE A 80 -17.13 -18.69 -4.77
N ASN A 81 -16.70 -19.94 -5.00
CA ASN A 81 -17.44 -20.91 -5.82
C ASN A 81 -18.37 -21.84 -5.00
N SER A 82 -18.57 -21.55 -3.71
CA SER A 82 -19.33 -22.40 -2.80
C SER A 82 -20.70 -21.80 -2.42
N PHE A 83 -21.71 -22.66 -2.28
CA PHE A 83 -22.98 -22.29 -1.68
C PHE A 83 -22.88 -22.41 -0.14
N PRO A 84 -23.49 -21.50 0.65
CA PRO A 84 -24.35 -20.40 0.27
C PRO A 84 -23.63 -19.04 0.08
N TYR A 85 -22.38 -18.91 0.48
CA TYR A 85 -21.75 -17.59 0.66
C TYR A 85 -21.02 -17.03 -0.57
N GLY A 86 -20.76 -17.85 -1.59
CA GLY A 86 -19.93 -17.45 -2.73
C GLY A 86 -20.40 -16.17 -3.43
N HIS A 87 -21.73 -15.98 -3.55
CA HIS A 87 -22.33 -14.80 -4.16
C HIS A 87 -22.19 -13.50 -3.35
N LEU A 88 -21.78 -13.57 -2.08
CA LEU A 88 -21.56 -12.42 -1.21
C LEU A 88 -20.10 -11.98 -1.16
N LEU A 89 -19.20 -12.80 -1.69
CA LEU A 89 -17.77 -12.51 -1.76
C LEU A 89 -17.46 -11.87 -3.11
N ASN A 90 -16.54 -10.91 -3.12
CA ASN A 90 -16.07 -10.27 -4.35
C ASN A 90 -15.13 -11.21 -5.12
N ASN A 91 -14.33 -10.61 -6.00
CA ASN A 91 -13.31 -11.28 -6.78
C ASN A 91 -12.31 -12.08 -5.92
N PRO A 92 -11.66 -13.09 -6.51
CA PRO A 92 -10.52 -13.75 -5.91
C PRO A 92 -9.43 -12.74 -5.54
N ILE A 93 -8.76 -13.00 -4.42
CA ILE A 93 -7.61 -12.23 -3.97
C ILE A 93 -6.36 -12.93 -4.47
N ASN A 94 -5.56 -12.26 -5.29
CA ASN A 94 -4.26 -12.75 -5.74
C ASN A 94 -3.17 -12.30 -4.74
N TYR A 95 -2.98 -13.10 -3.69
CA TYR A 95 -1.93 -12.91 -2.69
C TYR A 95 -0.84 -13.94 -2.94
N GLU A 96 0.37 -13.48 -3.25
CA GLU A 96 1.52 -14.32 -3.58
C GLU A 96 2.50 -14.38 -2.39
N ASP A 97 2.87 -15.58 -1.98
CA ASP A 97 3.60 -15.82 -0.73
C ASP A 97 5.06 -15.32 -0.75
N ASP A 98 5.62 -15.12 -1.93
CA ASP A 98 7.00 -14.67 -2.18
C ASP A 98 7.11 -13.16 -2.45
N ILE A 99 5.98 -12.43 -2.43
CA ILE A 99 5.94 -10.98 -2.60
C ILE A 99 5.87 -10.31 -1.22
N ASP A 100 6.83 -9.42 -0.95
CA ASP A 100 6.78 -8.52 0.20
C ASP A 100 5.87 -7.33 -0.08
N TYR A 101 4.59 -7.48 0.29
CA TYR A 101 3.61 -6.39 0.20
C TYR A 101 3.82 -5.30 1.27
N GLY A 102 4.72 -5.51 2.23
CA GLY A 102 4.95 -4.60 3.35
C GLY A 102 3.91 -4.73 4.48
N LEU A 103 4.30 -4.20 5.64
CA LEU A 103 3.52 -4.32 6.88
C LEU A 103 2.12 -3.69 6.77
N GLU A 104 2.02 -2.50 6.18
CA GLU A 104 0.76 -1.74 6.10
C GLU A 104 -0.31 -2.47 5.28
N ILE A 105 0.07 -3.01 4.11
CA ILE A 105 -0.86 -3.77 3.25
C ILE A 105 -1.27 -5.06 3.95
N ASN A 106 -0.30 -5.79 4.53
CA ASN A 106 -0.58 -7.01 5.25
C ASN A 106 -1.51 -6.79 6.44
N HIS A 107 -1.29 -5.71 7.19
CA HIS A 107 -2.16 -5.28 8.28
C HIS A 107 -3.57 -4.94 7.79
N LYS A 108 -3.70 -4.14 6.73
CA LYS A 108 -5.00 -3.74 6.18
C LYS A 108 -5.78 -4.94 5.64
N LEU A 109 -5.13 -5.84 4.92
CA LEU A 109 -5.74 -7.07 4.40
C LEU A 109 -6.24 -7.98 5.53
N PHE A 110 -5.44 -8.15 6.58
CA PHE A 110 -5.85 -8.92 7.76
C PHE A 110 -7.14 -8.35 8.37
N TYR A 111 -7.21 -7.04 8.58
CA TYR A 111 -8.40 -6.40 9.13
C TYR A 111 -9.60 -6.42 8.18
N TYR A 112 -9.38 -6.43 6.86
CA TYR A 112 -10.47 -6.63 5.91
C TYR A 112 -11.16 -7.98 6.11
N PHE A 113 -10.40 -9.06 6.30
CA PHE A 113 -11.00 -10.35 6.63
C PHE A 113 -11.78 -10.32 7.96
N GLN A 114 -11.25 -9.61 8.97
CA GLN A 114 -11.97 -9.43 10.24
C GLN A 114 -13.27 -8.64 10.06
N TYR A 115 -13.27 -7.60 9.22
CA TYR A 115 -14.47 -6.85 8.87
C TYR A 115 -15.53 -7.75 8.22
N VAL A 116 -15.12 -8.58 7.27
CA VAL A 116 -16.04 -9.51 6.58
C VAL A 116 -16.68 -10.49 7.58
N GLU A 117 -15.89 -11.11 8.45
CA GLU A 117 -16.43 -12.08 9.41
C GLU A 117 -17.31 -11.43 10.49
N ARG A 118 -16.96 -10.22 10.96
CA ARG A 118 -17.59 -9.59 12.14
C ARG A 118 -18.72 -8.65 11.79
N VAL A 119 -18.56 -7.90 10.71
CA VAL A 119 -19.50 -6.86 10.29
C VAL A 119 -20.44 -7.43 9.24
N LEU A 120 -19.90 -8.04 8.19
CA LEU A 120 -20.72 -8.64 7.13
C LEU A 120 -21.29 -10.02 7.52
N ARG A 121 -20.78 -10.62 8.61
CA ARG A 121 -21.21 -11.93 9.13
C ARG A 121 -21.06 -13.06 8.12
N ILE A 122 -20.06 -12.96 7.24
CA ILE A 122 -19.73 -14.00 6.28
C ILE A 122 -18.57 -14.81 6.86
N PRO A 123 -18.78 -16.07 7.25
CA PRO A 123 -17.71 -16.88 7.83
C PRO A 123 -16.70 -17.26 6.75
N ILE A 124 -15.42 -16.96 6.95
CA ILE A 124 -14.34 -17.34 6.04
C ILE A 124 -13.60 -18.55 6.62
N LEU A 125 -13.04 -18.41 7.81
CA LEU A 125 -12.35 -19.46 8.55
C LEU A 125 -13.22 -19.98 9.71
N ARG A 126 -13.06 -21.26 10.04
CA ARG A 126 -13.72 -21.84 11.22
C ARG A 126 -13.04 -21.42 12.52
N ASP A 127 -11.71 -21.38 12.49
CA ASP A 127 -10.85 -21.14 13.65
C ASP A 127 -9.89 -19.97 13.32
N GLY A 128 -10.39 -18.75 13.46
CA GLY A 128 -9.62 -17.52 13.22
C GLY A 128 -8.73 -17.10 14.40
N PRO A 129 -7.98 -15.98 14.28
CA PRO A 129 -7.20 -15.42 15.36
C PRO A 129 -8.11 -15.12 16.55
N ARG A 130 -7.75 -15.67 17.72
CA ARG A 130 -8.49 -15.37 18.94
C ARG A 130 -8.27 -13.91 19.28
N TYR A 131 -9.34 -13.14 19.23
CA TYR A 131 -9.33 -11.86 19.92
C TYR A 131 -9.43 -12.19 21.39
N VAL A 132 -8.41 -11.82 22.16
CA VAL A 132 -8.61 -11.62 23.60
C VAL A 132 -9.69 -10.54 23.67
N THR A 133 -10.91 -10.95 23.98
CA THR A 133 -12.01 -10.02 24.27
C THR A 133 -11.59 -9.28 25.53
N GLY A 134 -10.85 -8.19 25.34
CA GLY A 134 -10.43 -7.29 26.39
C GLY A 134 -11.35 -6.09 26.40
N PHE A 135 -12.51 -6.26 27.03
CA PHE A 135 -13.05 -5.35 28.05
C PHE A 135 -13.82 -6.22 29.05
#